data_AF-A0A9E3SY77-F1
#
_entry.id   AF-A0A9E3SY77-F1
#
_cell.length_a   1.000
_cell.length_b   1.000
_cell.length_c   1.000
_cell.angle_alpha   90.00
_cell.angle_beta   90.00
_cell.angle_gamma   90.00
#
_symmetry.space_group_name_H-M   'P 1'
#
loop_
_entity.id
_entity.type
_entity.pdbx_description
1 polymer ?
#
loop_
_entity_poly.entity_id
_entity_poly.type
_entity_poly.pdbx_seq_one_letter_code
_entity_poly.pdbx_strand_id
1 'polypeptide(L)'
;YTIGDVHYVAEEGWLVPAAQTQFARDAVFGYQASNLRDWVVEKSGGQIALPQTTSISLDDIRTGGPDRVTEALLRLEHNAYCVINAVNERDLAVVALAVIRAEDRGKQFLYRTAASFAAARAGIALRPLLTAADLNLTGTGGGLVVVGSYVPKSSQQLKHLLDQPGIVAVEVQVSRLLAEDSYQAEVERVIGAVDEHLRRNTNVVVYTSRELVTGSDAASSLKIGNRVSAGLVAVVRGLHTTPRFLVAKGGITSSDLATRALDVRRALVMGQILPGVPVWKLGAESRQPGMAYVVFPGNVGEANALAQVVEKLQ
;
A
#
# COMPACT_ATOMS: atom_id res chain seq x y z
N TYR A 1 -11.70 4.70 -9.63
CA TYR A 1 -12.33 5.35 -10.80
C TYR A 1 -13.43 6.27 -10.32
N THR A 2 -13.67 7.40 -10.96
CA THR A 2 -14.79 8.28 -10.62
C THR A 2 -15.62 8.56 -11.87
N ILE A 3 -16.88 8.14 -11.87
CA ILE A 3 -17.80 8.20 -13.02
C ILE A 3 -19.16 8.66 -12.51
N GLY A 4 -19.71 9.73 -13.09
CA GLY A 4 -20.98 10.30 -12.63
C GLY A 4 -20.95 10.67 -11.15
N ASP A 5 -19.82 11.19 -10.69
CA ASP A 5 -19.49 11.52 -9.30
C ASP A 5 -19.37 10.33 -8.35
N VAL A 6 -19.69 9.12 -8.80
CA VAL A 6 -19.55 7.90 -8.02
C VAL A 6 -18.11 7.39 -8.08
N HIS A 7 -17.52 7.13 -6.92
CA HIS A 7 -16.23 6.48 -6.81
C HIS A 7 -16.39 4.96 -6.83
N TYR A 8 -15.59 4.31 -7.67
CA TYR A 8 -15.58 2.86 -7.87
C TYR A 8 -14.20 2.27 -7.60
N VAL A 9 -14.20 1.08 -7.00
CA VAL A 9 -13.05 0.20 -6.85
C VAL A 9 -13.16 -0.91 -7.88
N ALA A 10 -12.06 -1.24 -8.56
CA ALA A 10 -12.01 -2.40 -9.44
C ALA A 10 -11.74 -3.66 -8.62
N GLU A 11 -12.66 -4.62 -8.65
CA GLU A 11 -12.54 -5.92 -7.98
C GLU A 11 -13.03 -7.00 -8.96
N GLU A 12 -12.20 -8.02 -9.21
CA GLU A 12 -12.56 -9.19 -10.03
C GLU A 12 -13.10 -8.84 -11.44
N GLY A 13 -12.54 -7.79 -12.05
CA GLY A 13 -12.97 -7.30 -13.37
C GLY A 13 -14.20 -6.40 -13.38
N TRP A 14 -14.80 -6.12 -12.21
CA TRP A 14 -15.97 -5.26 -12.06
C TRP A 14 -15.63 -3.93 -11.38
N LEU A 15 -16.38 -2.88 -11.72
CA LEU A 15 -16.34 -1.61 -10.99
C LEU A 15 -17.43 -1.62 -9.91
N VAL A 16 -17.01 -1.80 -8.66
CA VAL A 16 -17.90 -1.84 -7.49
C VAL A 16 -17.94 -0.44 -6.85
N PRO A 17 -19.13 0.16 -6.62
CA PRO A 17 -19.25 1.41 -5.90
C PRO A 17 -18.56 1.33 -4.54
N ALA A 18 -17.77 2.36 -4.20
CA ALA A 18 -16.87 2.30 -3.06
C ALA A 18 -17.57 1.94 -1.74
N ALA A 19 -18.81 2.39 -1.52
CA ALA A 19 -19.59 2.11 -0.31
C ALA A 19 -20.08 0.66 -0.20
N GLN A 20 -20.06 -0.10 -1.29
CA GLN A 20 -20.45 -1.51 -1.31
C GLN A 20 -19.25 -2.44 -1.04
N THR A 21 -18.04 -1.90 -1.07
CA THR A 21 -16.82 -2.66 -0.79
C THR A 21 -16.63 -2.88 0.71
N GLN A 22 -15.72 -3.79 1.06
CA GLN A 22 -15.31 -3.99 2.45
C GLN A 22 -14.69 -2.74 3.10
N PHE A 23 -14.12 -1.82 2.31
CA PHE A 23 -13.46 -0.60 2.83
C PHE A 23 -14.46 0.36 3.47
N ALA A 24 -15.71 0.36 2.99
CA ALA A 24 -16.79 1.15 3.54
C ALA A 24 -17.18 0.73 4.96
N ARG A 25 -16.86 -0.50 5.35
CA ARG A 25 -17.20 -1.11 6.65
C ARG A 25 -16.05 -1.00 7.67
N ASP A 26 -15.01 -0.23 7.36
CA ASP A 26 -13.92 0.02 8.30
C ASP A 26 -14.46 0.66 9.59
N ALA A 27 -14.03 0.16 10.75
CA ALA A 27 -14.57 0.58 12.05
C ALA A 27 -14.20 2.03 12.42
N VAL A 28 -13.13 2.58 11.84
CA VAL A 28 -12.62 3.92 12.15
C VAL A 28 -12.90 4.90 11.01
N PHE A 29 -12.75 4.44 9.77
CA PHE A 29 -12.81 5.28 8.57
C PHE A 29 -13.95 4.93 7.60
N GLY A 30 -14.86 4.04 8.00
CA GLY A 30 -15.99 3.57 7.18
C GLY A 30 -16.87 4.71 6.67
N TYR A 31 -17.59 4.48 5.57
CA TYR A 31 -18.39 5.48 4.86
C TYR A 31 -19.59 4.84 4.17
N GLN A 32 -20.63 5.61 3.87
CA GLN A 32 -21.87 5.12 3.26
C GLN A 32 -22.08 5.64 1.84
N ALA A 33 -21.57 6.83 1.53
CA ALA A 33 -21.71 7.42 0.21
C ALA A 33 -20.64 6.90 -0.77
N SER A 34 -21.07 6.50 -1.97
CA SER A 34 -20.16 6.29 -3.11
C SER A 34 -20.09 7.53 -4.02
N ASN A 35 -21.14 8.33 -4.09
CA ASN A 35 -21.10 9.63 -4.73
C ASN A 35 -20.21 10.56 -3.90
N LEU A 36 -19.16 11.11 -4.51
CA LEU A 36 -18.16 11.90 -3.81
C LEU A 36 -18.72 13.24 -3.30
N ARG A 37 -19.79 13.75 -3.91
CA ARG A 37 -20.47 14.97 -3.42
C ARG A 37 -21.20 14.68 -2.12
N ASP A 38 -21.96 13.58 -2.09
CA ASP A 38 -22.63 13.09 -0.87
C ASP A 38 -21.62 12.68 0.20
N TRP A 39 -20.49 12.10 -0.20
CA TRP A 39 -19.40 11.75 0.72
C TRP A 39 -18.77 12.98 1.39
N VAL A 40 -18.65 14.12 0.70
CA VAL A 40 -18.19 15.37 1.32
C VAL A 40 -19.18 15.85 2.39
N VAL A 41 -20.49 15.76 2.11
CA VAL A 41 -21.55 16.07 3.10
C VAL A 41 -21.45 15.13 4.30
N GLU A 42 -21.36 13.81 4.05
CA GLU A 42 -21.22 12.77 5.09
C GLU A 42 -20.01 13.05 5.99
N LYS A 43 -18.82 13.23 5.40
CA LYS A 43 -17.56 13.39 6.15
C LYS A 43 -17.40 14.73 6.83
N SER A 44 -18.20 15.72 6.45
CA SER A 44 -18.26 17.00 7.14
C SER A 44 -19.35 17.05 8.21
N GLY A 45 -20.11 15.95 8.41
CA GLY A 45 -21.26 15.96 9.32
C GLY A 45 -22.33 16.97 8.90
N GLY A 46 -22.45 17.24 7.59
CA GLY A 46 -23.39 18.22 7.02
C GLY A 46 -22.92 19.68 7.05
N GLN A 47 -21.72 19.99 7.56
CA GLN A 47 -21.19 21.36 7.55
C GLN A 47 -20.94 21.90 6.14
N ILE A 48 -20.63 21.02 5.19
CA ILE A 48 -20.52 21.36 3.77
C ILE A 48 -21.79 20.86 3.09
N ALA A 49 -22.61 21.79 2.58
CA ALA A 49 -23.84 21.44 1.91
C ALA A 49 -23.60 20.98 0.46
N LEU A 50 -24.50 20.16 -0.07
CA LEU A 50 -24.42 19.66 -1.45
C LEU A 50 -24.30 20.77 -2.51
N PRO A 51 -24.99 21.93 -2.41
CA PRO A 51 -24.82 23.04 -3.35
C PRO A 51 -23.42 23.67 -3.34
N GLN A 52 -22.67 23.55 -2.22
CA GLN A 52 -21.28 24.01 -2.12
C GLN A 52 -20.28 23.03 -2.73
N THR A 53 -20.73 21.83 -3.11
CA THR A 53 -19.91 20.82 -3.74
C THR A 53 -20.29 20.68 -5.21
N THR A 54 -19.47 21.25 -6.08
CA THR A 54 -19.60 21.18 -7.54
C THR A 54 -18.93 19.92 -8.08
N SER A 55 -19.10 19.65 -9.38
CA SER A 55 -18.41 18.58 -10.08
C SER A 55 -17.98 18.99 -11.48
N ILE A 56 -16.84 18.43 -11.93
CA ILE A 56 -16.39 18.45 -13.30
C ILE A 56 -16.59 17.04 -13.87
N SER A 57 -17.41 16.97 -14.92
CA SER A 57 -17.82 15.71 -15.55
C SER A 57 -16.75 15.15 -16.48
N LEU A 58 -16.91 13.88 -16.89
CA LEU A 58 -16.06 13.31 -17.94
C LEU A 58 -16.24 14.00 -19.29
N ASP A 59 -17.42 14.57 -19.57
CA ASP A 59 -17.68 15.29 -20.81
C ASP A 59 -16.95 16.65 -20.84
N ASP A 60 -16.99 17.40 -19.73
CA ASP A 60 -16.20 18.63 -19.59
C ASP A 60 -14.71 18.36 -19.83
N ILE A 61 -14.21 17.21 -19.35
CA ILE A 61 -12.80 16.81 -19.46
C ILE A 61 -12.46 16.32 -20.88
N ARG A 62 -13.23 15.38 -21.43
CA ARG A 62 -12.87 14.69 -22.68
C ARG A 62 -13.29 15.46 -23.93
N THR A 63 -14.44 16.12 -23.88
CA THR A 63 -14.99 16.90 -24.99
C THR A 63 -14.55 18.35 -24.89
N GLY A 64 -14.67 18.93 -23.68
CA GLY A 64 -14.30 20.33 -23.44
C GLY A 64 -12.80 20.58 -23.31
N GLY A 65 -12.03 19.57 -22.88
CA GLY A 65 -10.58 19.66 -22.74
C GLY A 65 -10.11 20.64 -21.67
N PRO A 66 -8.80 20.97 -21.66
CA PRO A 66 -8.20 21.78 -20.61
C PRO A 66 -8.80 23.19 -20.48
N ASP A 67 -9.24 23.80 -21.58
CA ASP A 67 -9.80 25.16 -21.57
C ASP A 67 -11.15 25.21 -20.84
N ARG A 68 -12.07 24.29 -21.18
CA ARG A 68 -13.37 24.17 -20.51
C ARG A 68 -13.22 23.92 -19.01
N VAL A 69 -12.32 23.01 -18.64
CA VAL A 69 -12.04 22.68 -17.23
C VAL A 69 -11.42 23.88 -16.51
N THR A 70 -10.51 24.61 -17.14
CA THR A 70 -9.90 25.83 -16.57
C THR A 70 -10.98 26.86 -16.25
N GLU A 71 -11.89 27.12 -17.18
CA GLU A 71 -12.99 28.06 -16.96
C GLU A 71 -13.91 27.63 -15.83
N ALA A 72 -14.25 26.34 -15.75
CA ALA A 72 -15.05 25.80 -14.66
C ALA A 72 -14.37 26.02 -13.30
N LEU A 73 -13.06 25.76 -13.21
CA LEU A 73 -12.27 26.00 -12.00
C LEU A 73 -12.18 27.49 -11.63
N LEU A 74 -12.08 28.39 -12.61
CA LEU A 74 -12.06 29.84 -12.37
C LEU A 74 -13.39 30.37 -11.79
N ARG A 75 -14.51 29.74 -12.16
CA ARG A 75 -15.85 30.09 -11.66
C ARG A 75 -16.13 29.59 -10.24
N LEU A 76 -15.29 28.73 -9.67
CA LEU A 76 -15.48 28.24 -8.30
C LEU A 76 -15.38 29.40 -7.29
N GLU A 77 -16.37 29.49 -6.41
CA GLU A 77 -16.36 30.46 -5.31
C GLU A 77 -15.35 30.08 -4.23
N HIS A 78 -15.03 31.03 -3.35
CA HIS A 78 -14.17 30.77 -2.20
C HIS A 78 -14.81 29.72 -1.28
N ASN A 79 -13.99 28.78 -0.77
CA ASN A 79 -14.43 27.64 0.05
C ASN A 79 -15.42 26.67 -0.64
N ALA A 80 -15.51 26.68 -1.97
CA ALA A 80 -16.23 25.66 -2.71
C ALA A 80 -15.44 24.34 -2.78
N TYR A 81 -16.17 23.23 -2.82
CA TYR A 81 -15.62 21.89 -3.07
C TYR A 81 -15.89 21.50 -4.52
N CYS A 82 -14.97 20.76 -5.13
CA CYS A 82 -15.10 20.32 -6.51
C CYS A 82 -14.69 18.86 -6.64
N VAL A 83 -15.64 18.02 -7.05
CA VAL A 83 -15.40 16.62 -7.40
C VAL A 83 -14.92 16.56 -8.85
N ILE A 84 -13.87 15.78 -9.09
CA ILE A 84 -13.34 15.55 -10.43
C ILE A 84 -13.63 14.11 -10.84
N ASN A 85 -14.32 13.93 -11.96
CA ASN A 85 -14.47 12.62 -12.58
C ASN A 85 -13.21 12.23 -13.34
N ALA A 86 -12.77 10.97 -13.21
CA ALA A 86 -11.60 10.46 -13.92
C ALA A 86 -11.62 8.94 -13.96
N VAL A 87 -11.38 8.37 -15.14
CA VAL A 87 -11.32 6.92 -15.37
C VAL A 87 -9.89 6.48 -15.66
N ASN A 88 -9.08 7.33 -16.26
CA ASN A 88 -7.69 7.02 -16.63
C ASN A 88 -6.76 8.24 -16.53
N GLU A 89 -5.47 8.01 -16.76
CA GLU A 89 -4.43 9.04 -16.66
C GLU A 89 -4.57 10.17 -17.67
N ARG A 90 -5.24 9.95 -18.82
CA ARG A 90 -5.49 11.03 -19.80
C ARG A 90 -6.50 12.03 -19.26
N ASP A 91 -7.54 11.55 -18.56
CA ASP A 91 -8.50 12.41 -17.88
C ASP A 91 -7.77 13.28 -16.82
N LEU A 92 -6.87 12.65 -16.04
CA LEU A 92 -6.08 13.35 -15.03
C LEU A 92 -5.09 14.36 -15.63
N ALA A 93 -4.48 14.07 -16.79
CA ALA A 93 -3.57 14.99 -17.47
C ALA A 93 -4.28 16.28 -17.92
N VAL A 94 -5.51 16.17 -18.45
CA VAL A 94 -6.34 17.33 -18.79
C VAL A 94 -6.63 18.18 -17.56
N VAL A 95 -7.05 17.54 -16.47
CA VAL A 95 -7.35 18.23 -15.20
C VAL A 95 -6.09 18.88 -14.62
N ALA A 96 -4.95 18.18 -14.63
CA ALA A 96 -3.69 18.70 -14.12
C ALA A 96 -3.26 19.98 -14.86
N LEU A 97 -3.37 20.00 -16.19
CA LEU A 97 -3.09 21.19 -16.99
C LEU A 97 -4.08 22.33 -16.70
N ALA A 98 -5.37 22.02 -16.57
CA ALA A 98 -6.39 23.02 -16.28
C ALA A 98 -6.21 23.66 -14.89
N VAL A 99 -5.84 22.85 -13.89
CA VAL A 99 -5.52 23.29 -12.55
C VAL A 99 -4.31 24.22 -12.56
N ILE A 100 -3.21 23.86 -13.26
CA ILE A 100 -2.05 24.74 -13.44
C ILE A 100 -2.48 26.11 -13.96
N ARG A 101 -3.27 26.12 -15.04
CA ARG A 101 -3.72 27.36 -15.67
C ARG A 101 -4.64 28.19 -14.78
N ALA A 102 -5.45 27.55 -13.95
CA ALA A 102 -6.31 28.26 -12.99
C ALA A 102 -5.48 28.87 -11.84
N GLU A 103 -4.45 28.15 -11.36
CA GLU A 103 -3.51 28.65 -10.35
C GLU A 103 -2.66 29.82 -10.88
N ASP A 104 -2.17 29.74 -12.12
CA ASP A 104 -1.46 30.84 -12.80
C ASP A 104 -2.32 32.11 -12.92
N ARG A 105 -3.65 31.96 -12.84
CA ARG A 105 -4.64 33.05 -12.84
C ARG A 105 -5.14 33.42 -11.44
N GLY A 106 -4.43 32.98 -10.40
CA GLY A 106 -4.64 33.41 -9.02
C GLY A 106 -5.58 32.54 -8.18
N LYS A 107 -6.06 31.39 -8.68
CA LYS A 107 -6.75 30.42 -7.81
C LYS A 107 -5.74 29.72 -6.90
N GLN A 108 -6.22 29.28 -5.74
CA GLN A 108 -5.48 28.42 -4.84
C GLN A 108 -6.37 27.24 -4.50
N PHE A 109 -5.83 26.02 -4.64
CA PHE A 109 -6.56 24.79 -4.39
C PHE A 109 -5.88 23.97 -3.30
N LEU A 110 -6.70 23.29 -2.48
CA LEU A 110 -6.25 22.21 -1.62
C LEU A 110 -6.60 20.88 -2.28
N TYR A 111 -5.58 20.05 -2.53
CA TYR A 111 -5.76 18.76 -3.19
C TYR A 111 -6.04 17.64 -2.19
N ARG A 112 -7.18 16.96 -2.35
CA ARG A 112 -7.48 15.69 -1.67
C ARG A 112 -7.57 14.59 -2.73
N THR A 113 -6.44 14.00 -3.06
CA THR A 113 -6.31 13.12 -4.24
C THR A 113 -5.57 11.84 -3.92
N ALA A 114 -5.68 10.85 -4.81
CA ALA A 114 -4.80 9.69 -4.83
C ALA A 114 -3.46 10.00 -5.53
N ALA A 115 -2.56 9.01 -5.54
CA ALA A 115 -1.21 9.14 -6.08
C ALA A 115 -1.15 9.46 -7.58
N SER A 116 -2.13 9.03 -8.38
CA SER A 116 -2.15 9.26 -9.83
C SER A 116 -2.23 10.73 -10.21
N PHE A 117 -3.05 11.52 -9.50
CA PHE A 117 -3.11 12.97 -9.74
C PHE A 117 -1.79 13.66 -9.39
N ALA A 118 -1.14 13.26 -8.30
CA ALA A 118 0.17 13.82 -7.94
C ALA A 118 1.21 13.56 -9.04
N ALA A 119 1.22 12.36 -9.63
CA ALA A 119 2.07 12.03 -10.77
C ALA A 119 1.75 12.88 -12.01
N ALA A 120 0.46 12.98 -12.38
CA ALA A 120 0.00 13.79 -13.50
C ALA A 120 0.37 15.28 -13.32
N ARG A 121 0.15 15.83 -12.12
CA ARG A 121 0.46 17.23 -11.77
C ARG A 121 1.95 17.55 -11.82
N ALA A 122 2.79 16.59 -11.46
CA ALA A 122 4.24 16.70 -11.50
C ALA A 122 4.83 16.40 -12.89
N GLY A 123 4.01 16.04 -13.88
CA GLY A 123 4.50 15.66 -15.21
C GLY A 123 5.32 14.37 -15.20
N ILE A 124 5.09 13.48 -14.23
CA ILE A 124 5.81 12.21 -14.12
C ILE A 124 5.23 11.23 -15.13
N ALA A 125 6.03 10.87 -16.14
CA ALA A 125 5.65 9.86 -17.11
C ALA A 125 5.45 8.50 -16.45
N LEU A 126 4.43 7.76 -16.92
CA LEU A 126 4.23 6.37 -16.52
C LEU A 126 5.45 5.55 -16.91
N ARG A 127 5.94 4.76 -15.95
CA ARG A 127 7.01 3.78 -16.17
C ARG A 127 6.40 2.38 -16.23
N PRO A 128 6.96 1.48 -17.06
CA PRO A 128 6.64 0.06 -16.99
C PRO A 128 6.85 -0.50 -15.58
N LEU A 129 6.20 -1.63 -15.30
CA LEU A 129 6.49 -2.38 -14.08
C LEU A 129 7.94 -2.85 -14.08
N LEU A 130 8.55 -2.84 -12.90
CA LEU A 130 9.91 -3.33 -12.68
C LEU A 130 10.01 -4.81 -13.00
N THR A 131 11.10 -5.17 -13.66
CA THR A 131 11.56 -6.53 -13.90
C THR A 131 12.68 -6.90 -12.91
N ALA A 132 13.04 -8.18 -12.84
CA ALA A 132 14.19 -8.62 -12.06
C ALA A 132 15.48 -7.89 -12.45
N ALA A 133 15.66 -7.61 -13.74
CA ALA A 133 16.82 -6.91 -14.29
C ALA A 133 16.93 -5.46 -13.79
N ASP A 134 15.79 -4.77 -13.60
CA ASP A 134 15.78 -3.38 -13.11
C ASP A 134 16.25 -3.26 -11.65
N LEU A 135 16.16 -4.36 -10.89
CA LEU A 135 16.46 -4.38 -9.46
C LEU A 135 17.93 -4.67 -9.14
N ASN A 136 18.71 -5.15 -10.11
CA ASN A 136 20.12 -5.51 -9.94
C ASN A 136 20.36 -6.38 -8.68
N LEU A 137 19.49 -7.37 -8.46
CA LEU A 137 19.60 -8.29 -7.33
C LEU A 137 20.84 -9.17 -7.44
N THR A 138 21.41 -9.59 -6.30
CA THR A 138 22.56 -10.51 -6.29
C THR A 138 22.18 -11.88 -6.85
N GLY A 139 23.08 -12.55 -7.57
CA GLY A 139 22.83 -13.92 -8.05
C GLY A 139 22.78 -14.97 -6.94
N THR A 140 23.19 -14.61 -5.72
CA THR A 140 23.33 -15.48 -4.55
C THR A 140 22.59 -14.91 -3.35
N GLY A 141 22.22 -15.78 -2.40
CA GLY A 141 21.47 -15.48 -1.19
C GLY A 141 19.96 -15.68 -1.38
N GLY A 142 19.29 -16.21 -0.36
CA GLY A 142 17.83 -16.30 -0.34
C GLY A 142 17.16 -14.94 -0.20
N GLY A 143 15.92 -14.83 -0.69
CA GLY A 143 15.03 -13.71 -0.40
C GLY A 143 14.20 -13.94 0.86
N LEU A 144 13.75 -12.85 1.49
CA LEU A 144 12.89 -12.90 2.67
C LEU A 144 11.53 -12.26 2.39
N VAL A 145 10.46 -12.96 2.73
CA VAL A 145 9.09 -12.44 2.74
C VAL A 145 8.60 -12.43 4.18
N VAL A 146 8.06 -11.32 4.66
CA VAL A 146 7.50 -11.20 6.00
C VAL A 146 6.02 -10.83 5.94
N VAL A 147 5.17 -11.70 6.48
CA VAL A 147 3.70 -11.55 6.47
C VAL A 147 3.18 -11.47 7.91
N GLY A 148 2.96 -10.25 8.40
CA GLY A 148 2.47 -10.03 9.77
C GLY A 148 0.95 -9.90 9.91
N SER A 149 0.22 -9.72 8.81
CA SER A 149 -1.24 -9.54 8.84
C SER A 149 -1.99 -10.88 8.81
N TYR A 150 -3.09 -10.96 9.56
CA TYR A 150 -4.00 -12.13 9.62
C TYR A 150 -5.30 -11.96 8.82
N VAL A 151 -5.46 -10.88 8.05
CA VAL A 151 -6.71 -10.62 7.32
C VAL A 151 -6.94 -11.65 6.20
N PRO A 152 -8.20 -11.99 5.84
CA PRO A 152 -8.52 -13.05 4.88
C PRO A 152 -7.74 -12.99 3.57
N LYS A 153 -7.64 -11.79 2.98
CA LYS A 153 -6.89 -11.56 1.74
C LYS A 153 -5.40 -11.87 1.87
N SER A 154 -4.78 -11.48 3.00
CA SER A 154 -3.36 -11.77 3.26
C SER A 154 -3.12 -13.26 3.49
N SER A 155 -4.06 -13.96 4.13
CA SER A 155 -4.00 -15.41 4.32
C SER A 155 -4.15 -16.18 3.00
N GLN A 156 -5.05 -15.72 2.12
CA GLN A 156 -5.20 -16.28 0.77
C GLN A 156 -3.93 -16.07 -0.07
N GLN A 157 -3.35 -14.86 -0.03
CA GLN A 157 -2.10 -14.54 -0.73
C GLN A 157 -0.90 -15.34 -0.20
N LEU A 158 -0.83 -15.55 1.12
CA LEU A 158 0.18 -16.42 1.70
C LEU A 158 0.03 -17.85 1.18
N LYS A 159 -1.18 -18.42 1.18
CA LYS A 159 -1.40 -19.80 0.75
C LYS A 159 -0.85 -20.05 -0.67
N HIS A 160 -1.16 -19.17 -1.61
CA HIS A 160 -0.65 -19.28 -2.98
C HIS A 160 0.88 -19.20 -3.07
N LEU A 161 1.52 -18.40 -2.20
CA LEU A 161 2.98 -18.36 -2.13
C LEU A 161 3.56 -19.65 -1.54
N LEU A 162 2.93 -20.23 -0.52
CA LEU A 162 3.40 -21.47 0.11
C LEU A 162 3.24 -22.69 -0.80
N ASP A 163 2.30 -22.63 -1.75
CA ASP A 163 2.12 -23.66 -2.77
C ASP A 163 3.22 -23.62 -3.87
N GLN A 164 4.07 -22.58 -3.91
CA GLN A 164 5.17 -22.49 -4.88
C GLN A 164 6.37 -23.37 -4.47
N PRO A 165 7.03 -24.04 -5.44
CA PRO A 165 8.25 -24.79 -5.18
C PRO A 165 9.41 -23.87 -4.76
N GLY A 166 10.29 -24.36 -3.89
CA GLY A 166 11.49 -23.62 -3.47
C GLY A 166 11.24 -22.53 -2.42
N ILE A 167 10.03 -22.45 -1.88
CA ILE A 167 9.66 -21.58 -0.77
C ILE A 167 9.69 -22.36 0.54
N VAL A 168 10.40 -21.85 1.54
CA VAL A 168 10.39 -22.40 2.90
C VAL A 168 9.56 -21.52 3.82
N ALA A 169 8.61 -22.13 4.53
CA ALA A 169 7.74 -21.45 5.46
C ALA A 169 8.29 -21.53 6.89
N VAL A 170 8.43 -20.39 7.56
CA VAL A 170 8.78 -20.31 8.98
C VAL A 170 7.65 -19.57 9.71
N GLU A 171 6.81 -20.34 10.39
CA GLU A 171 5.74 -19.78 11.22
C GLU A 171 6.30 -19.19 12.51
N VAL A 172 5.83 -18.00 12.87
CA VAL A 172 6.08 -17.32 14.14
C VAL A 172 4.88 -17.54 15.04
N GLN A 173 5.09 -18.21 16.17
CA GLN A 173 4.02 -18.53 17.11
C GLN A 173 3.63 -17.29 17.90
N VAL A 174 2.45 -16.73 17.60
CA VAL A 174 1.96 -15.51 18.26
C VAL A 174 1.81 -15.71 19.76
N SER A 175 1.34 -16.87 20.21
CA SER A 175 1.24 -17.21 21.64
C SER A 175 2.56 -17.07 22.39
N ARG A 176 3.67 -17.51 21.77
CA ARG A 176 5.03 -17.36 22.34
C ARG A 176 5.54 -15.92 22.32
N LEU A 177 5.18 -15.14 21.31
CA LEU A 177 5.52 -13.71 21.29
C LEU A 177 4.76 -12.89 22.35
N LEU A 178 3.60 -13.37 22.78
CA LEU A 178 2.80 -12.70 23.79
C LEU A 178 3.21 -13.07 25.23
N ALA A 179 3.92 -14.17 25.43
CA ALA A 179 4.41 -14.62 26.72
C ALA A 179 5.87 -14.22 26.94
N GLU A 180 6.19 -13.51 28.02
CA GLU A 180 7.53 -12.96 28.26
C GLU A 180 8.62 -14.03 28.43
N ASP A 181 8.26 -15.18 28.99
CA ASP A 181 9.17 -16.31 29.21
C ASP A 181 9.60 -17.02 27.92
N SER A 182 8.82 -16.91 26.85
CA SER A 182 9.06 -17.58 25.57
C SER A 182 9.33 -16.64 24.40
N TYR A 183 9.18 -15.32 24.60
CA TYR A 183 9.41 -14.31 23.57
C TYR A 183 10.79 -14.42 22.93
N GLN A 184 11.85 -14.40 23.76
CA GLN A 184 13.22 -14.39 23.28
C GLN A 184 13.58 -15.70 22.57
N ALA A 185 13.17 -16.84 23.15
CA ALA A 185 13.42 -18.15 22.56
C ALA A 185 12.72 -18.32 21.20
N GLU A 186 11.52 -17.77 21.04
CA GLU A 186 10.81 -17.80 19.76
C GLU A 186 11.50 -16.92 18.70
N VAL A 187 11.94 -15.72 19.08
CA VAL A 187 12.70 -14.83 18.19
C VAL A 187 13.98 -15.52 17.72
N GLU A 188 14.76 -16.10 18.62
CA GLU A 188 16.00 -16.81 18.30
C GLU A 188 15.78 -18.04 17.43
N ARG A 189 14.72 -18.82 17.70
CA ARG A 189 14.35 -19.97 16.87
C ARG A 189 14.06 -19.56 15.43
N VAL A 190 13.29 -18.49 15.24
CA VAL A 190 12.94 -17.98 13.92
C VAL A 190 14.18 -17.43 13.20
N ILE A 191 15.02 -16.66 13.89
CA ILE A 191 16.29 -16.15 13.32
C ILE A 191 17.15 -17.31 12.82
N GLY A 192 17.37 -18.34 13.64
CA GLY A 192 18.19 -19.50 13.29
C GLY A 192 17.69 -20.23 12.05
N ALA A 193 16.37 -20.48 11.97
CA ALA A 193 15.75 -21.10 10.81
C ALA A 193 15.89 -20.24 9.54
N VAL A 194 15.61 -18.94 9.65
CA VAL A 194 15.72 -18.02 8.51
C VAL A 194 17.17 -17.93 8.01
N ASP A 195 18.13 -17.72 8.90
CA ASP A 195 19.55 -17.61 8.54
C ASP A 195 20.08 -18.88 7.86
N GLU A 196 19.66 -20.07 8.32
CA GLU A 196 20.04 -21.33 7.69
C GLU A 196 19.60 -21.38 6.22
N HIS A 197 18.33 -21.06 5.94
CA HIS A 197 17.79 -21.15 4.59
C HIS A 197 18.30 -20.02 3.67
N LEU A 198 18.49 -18.81 4.19
CA LEU A 198 19.08 -17.71 3.42
C LEU A 198 20.50 -18.06 2.95
N ARG A 199 21.32 -18.69 3.81
CA ARG A 199 22.67 -19.18 3.47
C ARG A 199 22.67 -20.29 2.42
N ARG A 200 21.60 -21.08 2.35
CA ARG A 200 21.39 -22.14 1.34
C ARG A 200 20.75 -21.61 0.04
N ASN A 201 20.73 -20.30 -0.18
CA ASN A 201 20.10 -19.66 -1.34
C ASN A 201 18.60 -19.99 -1.49
N THR A 202 17.90 -20.27 -0.39
CA THR A 202 16.48 -20.63 -0.41
C THR A 202 15.63 -19.44 0.05
N ASN A 203 14.54 -19.17 -0.66
CA ASN A 203 13.61 -18.09 -0.29
C ASN A 203 12.79 -18.51 0.93
N VAL A 204 12.68 -17.61 1.91
CA VAL A 204 12.01 -17.87 3.19
C VAL A 204 10.82 -16.96 3.36
N VAL A 205 9.71 -17.52 3.82
CA VAL A 205 8.50 -16.79 4.21
C VAL A 205 8.33 -16.89 5.72
N VAL A 206 8.54 -15.78 6.40
CA VAL A 206 8.22 -15.62 7.82
C VAL A 206 6.79 -15.12 7.92
N TYR A 207 5.94 -15.84 8.64
CA TYR A 207 4.55 -15.43 8.82
C TYR A 207 4.05 -15.69 10.24
N THR A 208 3.17 -14.83 10.74
CA THR A 208 2.55 -15.03 12.06
C THR A 208 1.52 -16.15 12.01
N SER A 209 1.37 -16.87 13.11
CA SER A 209 0.34 -17.90 13.25
C SER A 209 -1.06 -17.36 12.95
N ARG A 210 -1.91 -18.24 12.40
CA ARG A 210 -3.23 -17.85 11.86
C ARG A 210 -4.38 -17.96 12.86
N GLU A 211 -4.11 -18.40 14.08
CA GLU A 211 -5.06 -18.34 15.18
C GLU A 211 -5.26 -16.88 15.63
N LEU A 212 -6.53 -16.45 15.68
CA LEU A 212 -6.89 -15.09 16.04
C LEU A 212 -6.73 -14.88 17.55
N VAL A 213 -5.72 -14.10 17.94
CA VAL A 213 -5.58 -13.65 19.33
C VAL A 213 -6.07 -12.20 19.41
N THR A 214 -7.31 -12.01 19.86
CA THR A 214 -7.91 -10.69 20.10
C THR A 214 -7.96 -10.39 21.59
N GLY A 215 -7.74 -9.13 21.94
CA GLY A 215 -7.99 -8.65 23.29
C GLY A 215 -9.48 -8.42 23.55
N SER A 216 -9.84 -8.15 24.80
CA SER A 216 -11.22 -7.86 25.21
C SER A 216 -11.75 -6.52 24.69
N ASP A 217 -10.86 -5.65 24.20
CA ASP A 217 -11.19 -4.32 23.68
C ASP A 217 -10.21 -3.89 22.56
N ALA A 218 -10.45 -2.71 21.97
CA ALA A 218 -9.60 -2.15 20.92
C ALA A 218 -8.17 -1.87 21.41
N ALA A 219 -7.99 -1.43 22.65
CA ALA A 219 -6.69 -1.08 23.21
C ALA A 219 -5.80 -2.32 23.45
N SER A 220 -6.38 -3.40 23.96
CA SER A 220 -5.73 -4.69 24.16
C SER A 220 -5.43 -5.39 22.83
N SER A 221 -6.32 -5.31 21.85
CA SER A 221 -6.04 -5.79 20.48
C SER A 221 -4.88 -5.03 19.83
N LEU A 222 -4.79 -3.71 20.06
CA LEU A 222 -3.66 -2.90 19.61
C LEU A 222 -2.35 -3.29 20.31
N LYS A 223 -2.38 -3.55 21.63
CA LYS A 223 -1.21 -4.03 22.38
C LYS A 223 -0.69 -5.36 21.85
N ILE A 224 -1.58 -6.30 21.53
CA ILE A 224 -1.24 -7.58 20.90
C ILE A 224 -0.56 -7.33 19.56
N GLY A 225 -1.17 -6.52 18.69
CA GLY A 225 -0.61 -6.16 17.38
C GLY A 225 0.79 -5.54 17.49
N ASN A 226 0.98 -4.63 18.45
CA ASN A 226 2.28 -4.00 18.72
C ASN A 226 3.33 -5.00 19.20
N ARG A 227 2.97 -5.95 20.06
CA ARG A 227 3.89 -6.98 20.56
C ARG A 227 4.30 -7.95 19.45
N VAL A 228 3.35 -8.38 18.62
CA VAL A 228 3.63 -9.21 17.44
C VAL A 228 4.53 -8.48 16.47
N SER A 229 4.23 -7.20 16.17
CA SER A 229 5.08 -6.38 15.30
C SER A 229 6.50 -6.22 15.86
N ALA A 230 6.62 -5.99 17.17
CA ALA A 230 7.93 -5.93 17.83
C ALA A 230 8.72 -7.24 17.70
N GLY A 231 8.05 -8.40 17.79
CA GLY A 231 8.67 -9.71 17.54
C GLY A 231 9.19 -9.86 16.10
N LEU A 232 8.39 -9.48 15.09
CA LEU A 232 8.83 -9.51 13.69
C LEU A 232 10.00 -8.55 13.44
N VAL A 233 9.98 -7.36 14.07
CA VAL A 233 11.10 -6.41 14.04
C VAL A 233 12.36 -7.04 14.66
N ALA A 234 12.24 -7.68 15.82
CA ALA A 234 13.35 -8.34 16.50
C ALA A 234 13.96 -9.46 15.65
N VAL A 235 13.12 -10.28 14.99
CA VAL A 235 13.56 -11.31 14.05
C VAL A 235 14.38 -10.71 12.92
N VAL A 236 13.83 -9.74 12.17
CA VAL A 236 14.53 -9.15 11.01
C VAL A 236 15.80 -8.41 11.43
N ARG A 237 15.77 -7.73 12.57
CA ARG A 237 16.93 -6.98 13.12
C ARG A 237 18.05 -7.92 13.61
N GLY A 238 17.70 -9.13 14.04
CA GLY A 238 18.61 -10.14 14.57
C GLY A 238 19.18 -11.12 13.53
N LEU A 239 18.78 -11.04 12.26
CA LEU A 239 19.36 -11.85 11.20
C LEU A 239 20.85 -11.56 11.01
N HIS A 240 21.65 -12.61 10.87
CA HIS A 240 23.08 -12.51 10.56
C HIS A 240 23.35 -12.55 9.05
N THR A 241 22.41 -13.10 8.29
CA THR A 241 22.49 -13.24 6.84
C THR A 241 21.64 -12.17 6.18
N THR A 242 22.23 -11.36 5.31
CA THR A 242 21.49 -10.37 4.53
C THR A 242 20.66 -11.09 3.46
N PRO A 243 19.32 -10.94 3.45
CA PRO A 243 18.51 -11.46 2.36
C PRO A 243 18.74 -10.63 1.09
N ARG A 244 18.64 -11.27 -0.07
CA ARG A 244 18.80 -10.62 -1.38
C ARG A 244 17.77 -9.51 -1.64
N PHE A 245 16.56 -9.74 -1.15
CA PHE A 245 15.45 -8.79 -1.16
C PHE A 245 14.59 -9.02 0.08
N LEU A 246 13.80 -8.03 0.46
CA LEU A 246 12.80 -8.18 1.51
C LEU A 246 11.42 -7.74 1.02
N VAL A 247 10.44 -8.63 1.04
CA VAL A 247 9.03 -8.32 0.78
C VAL A 247 8.28 -8.23 2.10
N ALA A 248 7.78 -7.06 2.45
CA ALA A 248 6.97 -6.87 3.65
C ALA A 248 5.49 -6.76 3.28
N LYS A 249 4.65 -7.63 3.84
CA LYS A 249 3.22 -7.67 3.56
C LYS A 249 2.40 -7.08 4.70
N GLY A 250 1.71 -5.98 4.39
CA GLY A 250 0.84 -5.24 5.31
C GLY A 250 1.39 -3.85 5.64
N GLY A 251 0.52 -2.88 5.88
CA GLY A 251 0.91 -1.48 6.11
C GLY A 251 1.80 -1.30 7.34
N ILE A 252 1.33 -1.78 8.50
CA ILE A 252 2.09 -1.71 9.75
C ILE A 252 3.39 -2.51 9.65
N THR A 253 3.31 -3.76 9.17
CA THR A 253 4.48 -4.62 8.99
C THR A 253 5.54 -3.97 8.10
N SER A 254 5.15 -3.38 6.97
CA SER A 254 6.11 -2.70 6.08
C SER A 254 6.72 -1.46 6.74
N SER A 255 5.90 -0.66 7.44
CA SER A 255 6.40 0.53 8.14
C SER A 255 7.38 0.17 9.25
N ASP A 256 7.03 -0.78 10.12
CA ASP A 256 7.82 -1.17 11.28
C ASP A 256 9.13 -1.86 10.87
N LEU A 257 9.11 -2.74 9.87
CA LEU A 257 10.33 -3.38 9.39
C LEU A 257 11.28 -2.38 8.74
N ALA A 258 10.78 -1.48 7.91
CA ALA A 258 11.62 -0.44 7.29
C ALA A 258 12.26 0.46 8.37
N THR A 259 11.45 1.01 9.27
CA THR A 259 11.91 2.06 10.20
C THR A 259 12.61 1.55 11.45
N ARG A 260 12.22 0.38 11.99
CA ARG A 260 12.70 -0.14 13.28
C ARG A 260 13.61 -1.35 13.14
N ALA A 261 13.40 -2.19 12.13
CA ALA A 261 14.28 -3.34 11.89
C ALA A 261 15.49 -2.96 11.04
N LEU A 262 15.28 -2.13 10.00
CA LEU A 262 16.30 -1.76 9.02
C LEU A 262 16.82 -0.32 9.16
N ASP A 263 16.31 0.45 10.11
CA ASP A 263 16.71 1.84 10.39
C ASP A 263 16.63 2.77 9.16
N VAL A 264 15.70 2.49 8.22
CA VAL A 264 15.49 3.28 7.00
C VAL A 264 14.97 4.66 7.36
N ARG A 265 15.68 5.71 6.91
CA ARG A 265 15.23 7.11 7.02
C ARG A 265 14.89 7.69 5.67
N ARG A 266 15.57 7.23 4.62
CA ARG A 266 15.37 7.61 3.24
C ARG A 266 15.50 6.38 2.34
N ALA A 267 14.67 6.34 1.31
CA ALA A 267 14.77 5.31 0.28
C ALA A 267 14.44 5.92 -1.08
N LEU A 268 15.00 5.33 -2.12
CA LEU A 268 14.64 5.66 -3.49
C LEU A 268 13.49 4.74 -3.93
N VAL A 269 12.36 5.32 -4.31
CA VAL A 269 11.27 4.55 -4.95
C VAL A 269 11.70 4.23 -6.38
N MET A 270 12.03 2.97 -6.64
CA MET A 270 12.54 2.51 -7.93
C MET A 270 11.43 2.45 -8.99
N GLY A 271 10.21 2.15 -8.54
CA GLY A 271 9.05 1.88 -9.38
C GLY A 271 8.12 0.89 -8.70
N GLN A 272 7.31 0.20 -9.49
CA GLN A 272 6.32 -0.77 -9.02
C GLN A 272 6.61 -2.14 -9.64
N ILE A 273 6.65 -3.21 -8.85
CA ILE A 273 6.83 -4.59 -9.36
C ILE A 273 5.51 -5.23 -9.77
N LEU A 274 4.42 -4.78 -9.15
CA LEU A 274 3.03 -4.98 -9.56
C LEU A 274 2.28 -3.65 -9.37
N PRO A 275 1.14 -3.42 -10.06
CA PRO A 275 0.36 -2.20 -9.88
C PRO A 275 0.05 -1.95 -8.39
N GLY A 276 0.53 -0.80 -7.87
CA GLY A 276 0.35 -0.42 -6.46
C GLY A 276 1.28 -1.12 -5.45
N VAL A 277 2.27 -1.90 -5.89
CA VAL A 277 3.28 -2.55 -5.04
C VAL A 277 4.67 -1.94 -5.36
N PRO A 278 5.09 -0.90 -4.63
CA PRO A 278 6.36 -0.22 -4.91
C PRO A 278 7.57 -1.01 -4.39
N VAL A 279 8.69 -0.84 -5.09
CA VAL A 279 10.01 -1.32 -4.66
C VAL A 279 10.88 -0.13 -4.28
N TRP A 280 11.48 -0.22 -3.10
CA TRP A 280 12.40 0.77 -2.56
C TRP A 280 13.82 0.23 -2.64
N LYS A 281 14.77 1.10 -3.03
CA LYS A 281 16.19 0.89 -2.80
C LYS A 281 16.58 1.61 -1.53
N LEU A 282 17.02 0.86 -0.52
CA LEU A 282 17.32 1.42 0.79
C LEU A 282 18.55 2.34 0.75
N GLY A 283 18.49 3.43 1.53
CA GLY A 283 19.58 4.40 1.63
C GLY A 283 20.80 3.88 2.38
N ALA A 284 21.92 4.59 2.23
CA ALA A 284 23.20 4.26 2.86
C ALA A 284 23.17 4.29 4.40
N GLU A 285 22.17 4.95 4.98
CA GLU A 285 21.98 5.01 6.43
C GLU A 285 21.28 3.77 7.02
N SER A 286 20.64 2.96 6.17
CA SER A 286 19.94 1.76 6.62
C SER A 286 20.93 0.65 7.00
N ARG A 287 20.45 -0.35 7.76
CA ARG A 287 21.24 -1.54 8.10
C ARG A 287 21.58 -2.42 6.90
N GLN A 288 20.87 -2.26 5.78
CA GLN A 288 21.07 -3.03 4.55
C GLN A 288 21.08 -2.09 3.33
N PRO A 289 22.12 -1.25 3.17
CA PRO A 289 22.21 -0.28 2.09
C PRO A 289 22.02 -0.92 0.71
N GLY A 290 21.20 -0.29 -0.13
CA GLY A 290 20.98 -0.73 -1.50
C GLY A 290 20.05 -1.95 -1.66
N MET A 291 19.61 -2.59 -0.57
CA MET A 291 18.67 -3.71 -0.63
C MET A 291 17.36 -3.30 -1.31
N ALA A 292 16.80 -4.21 -2.11
CA ALA A 292 15.46 -4.08 -2.65
C ALA A 292 14.43 -4.44 -1.57
N TYR A 293 13.66 -3.44 -1.16
CA TYR A 293 12.61 -3.56 -0.15
C TYR A 293 11.25 -3.34 -0.82
N VAL A 294 10.43 -4.40 -0.87
CA VAL A 294 9.11 -4.35 -1.49
C VAL A 294 8.07 -4.07 -0.41
N VAL A 295 7.41 -2.92 -0.53
CA VAL A 295 6.28 -2.54 0.33
C VAL A 295 5.03 -3.13 -0.28
N PHE A 296 4.50 -4.21 0.27
CA PHE A 296 3.31 -4.85 -0.24
C PHE A 296 2.09 -4.45 0.61
N PRO A 297 1.18 -3.59 0.09
CA PRO A 297 0.03 -3.13 0.86
C PRO A 297 -0.93 -4.27 1.24
N GLY A 298 -1.64 -4.11 2.36
CA GLY A 298 -2.57 -5.15 2.88
C GLY A 298 -3.65 -5.57 1.87
N ASN A 299 -4.17 -4.62 1.10
CA ASN A 299 -5.38 -4.79 0.30
C ASN A 299 -5.15 -4.84 -1.22
N VAL A 300 -3.89 -4.76 -1.66
CA VAL A 300 -3.54 -4.69 -3.09
C VAL A 300 -3.35 -6.08 -3.69
N GLY A 301 -3.66 -6.20 -4.99
CA GLY A 301 -3.45 -7.40 -5.80
C GLY A 301 -4.53 -8.47 -5.64
N GLU A 302 -4.49 -9.45 -6.52
CA GLU A 302 -5.33 -10.65 -6.49
C GLU A 302 -4.77 -11.71 -5.51
N ALA A 303 -5.43 -12.86 -5.44
CA ALA A 303 -5.06 -13.98 -4.58
C ALA A 303 -3.63 -14.51 -4.81
N ASN A 304 -3.12 -14.45 -6.03
CA ASN A 304 -1.77 -14.91 -6.39
C ASN A 304 -0.71 -13.78 -6.39
N ALA A 305 -1.07 -12.54 -6.08
CA ALA A 305 -0.19 -11.39 -6.30
C ALA A 305 1.11 -11.45 -5.48
N LEU A 306 1.07 -11.98 -4.25
CA LEU A 306 2.29 -12.16 -3.45
C LEU A 306 3.24 -13.19 -4.07
N ALA A 307 2.67 -14.28 -4.60
CA ALA A 307 3.40 -15.33 -5.30
C ALA A 307 4.05 -14.78 -6.60
N GLN A 308 3.32 -13.96 -7.35
CA GLN A 308 3.84 -13.28 -8.55
C GLN A 308 4.98 -12.30 -8.24
N VAL A 309 4.91 -11.56 -7.13
CA VAL A 309 6.01 -10.68 -6.71
C VAL A 309 7.26 -11.48 -6.44
N VAL A 310 7.15 -12.59 -5.70
CA VAL A 310 8.31 -13.43 -5.37
C VAL A 310 8.89 -14.08 -6.63
N GLU A 311 8.06 -14.58 -7.54
CA GLU A 311 8.49 -15.13 -8.83
C GLU A 311 9.25 -14.10 -9.67
N LYS A 312 8.80 -12.84 -9.70
CA LYS A 312 9.51 -11.75 -10.40
C LYS A 312 10.85 -11.38 -9.77
N LEU A 313 11.12 -11.80 -8.53
CA LEU A 313 12.35 -11.53 -7.79
C LEU A 313 13.31 -12.72 -7.77
N GLN A 314 12.92 -13.85 -8.37
CA GLN A 314 13.76 -15.05 -8.50
C GLN A 314 14.80 -14.87 -9.60
#